data_AF-A0A2S8REZ4-F1
#
_entry.id   AF-A0A2S8REZ4-F1
#
_cell.length_a   1.000
_cell.length_b   1.000
_cell.length_c   1.000
_cell.angle_alpha   90.00
_cell.angle_beta   90.00
_cell.angle_gamma   90.00
#
_symmetry.space_group_name_H-M   'P 1'
#
loop_
_entity.id
_entity.type
_entity.pdbx_description
1 polymer ?
#
loop_
_entity_poly.entity_id
_entity_poly.type
_entity_poly.pdbx_seq_one_letter_code
_entity_poly.pdbx_strand_id
1 'polypeptide(L)'
;MVFLVVAIQRGLEDIKNQLEQRGFDVVCIENYNYPVDAIIYKGNSFNISCVSRNNMPEFTMGKRAQYGVFMINSQGKTIDEIEEMLKNRCYTPLF
;
A
#
# COMPACT_ATOMS: atom_id res chain seq x y z
N MET A 1 8.97 2.57 16.63
CA MET A 1 7.73 2.91 15.89
C MET A 1 7.93 2.40 14.48
N VAL A 2 7.08 1.48 14.02
CA VAL A 2 7.19 0.96 12.64
C VAL A 2 6.44 1.95 11.76
N PHE A 3 7.15 2.61 10.84
CA PHE A 3 6.54 3.51 9.87
C PHE A 3 6.03 2.64 8.72
N LEU A 4 4.71 2.57 8.56
CA LEU A 4 4.07 1.86 7.47
C LEU A 4 4.03 2.78 6.25
N VAL A 5 4.77 2.44 5.19
CA VAL A 5 4.81 3.24 3.96
C VAL A 5 3.74 2.74 3.00
N VAL A 6 2.79 3.62 2.67
CA VAL A 6 1.64 3.34 1.82
C VAL A 6 1.79 4.04 0.48
N ALA A 7 2.02 3.27 -0.58
CA ALA A 7 1.94 3.81 -1.93
C ALA A 7 0.47 4.00 -2.35
N ILE A 8 0.17 5.11 -2.99
CA ILE A 8 -1.17 5.40 -3.52
C ILE A 8 -1.12 5.71 -5.01
N GLN A 9 -2.12 5.22 -5.74
CA GLN A 9 -2.33 5.55 -7.16
C GLN A 9 -2.68 7.03 -7.32
N ARG A 10 -2.16 7.68 -8.38
CA ARG A 10 -2.50 9.06 -8.72
C ARG A 10 -4.02 9.22 -8.88
N GLY A 11 -4.57 10.32 -8.35
CA GLY A 11 -6.00 10.61 -8.41
C GLY A 11 -6.80 10.14 -7.19
N LEU A 12 -6.11 9.65 -6.15
CA LEU A 12 -6.70 9.33 -4.84
C LEU A 12 -6.23 10.28 -3.73
N GLU A 13 -6.01 11.56 -4.08
CA GLU A 13 -5.49 12.58 -3.17
C GLU A 13 -6.34 12.75 -1.90
N ASP A 14 -7.67 12.59 -2.00
CA ASP A 14 -8.56 12.61 -0.84
C ASP A 14 -8.24 11.51 0.18
N ILE A 15 -7.91 10.30 -0.28
CA ILE A 15 -7.53 9.18 0.58
C ILE A 15 -6.14 9.44 1.15
N LYS A 16 -5.21 9.94 0.32
CA LYS A 16 -3.86 10.30 0.74
C LYS A 16 -3.89 11.27 1.92
N ASN A 17 -4.58 12.40 1.77
CA ASN A 17 -4.64 13.44 2.80
C ASN A 17 -5.25 12.90 4.11
N GLN A 18 -6.27 12.06 4.03
CA GLN A 18 -6.89 11.48 5.22
C GLN A 18 -5.99 10.44 5.92
N LEU A 19 -5.20 9.66 5.18
CA LEU A 19 -4.24 8.72 5.74
C LEU A 19 -3.04 9.45 6.37
N GLU A 20 -2.54 10.51 5.75
CA GLU A 20 -1.48 11.36 6.31
C GLU A 20 -1.94 11.99 7.64
N GLN A 21 -3.18 12.48 7.72
CA GLN A 21 -3.77 12.99 8.97
C GLN A 21 -3.87 11.94 10.08
N ARG A 22 -3.94 10.65 9.73
CA ARG A 22 -3.98 9.52 10.66
C ARG A 22 -2.59 8.99 11.02
N GLY A 23 -1.52 9.59 10.50
CA GLY A 23 -0.13 9.28 10.84
C GLY A 23 0.52 8.22 9.97
N PHE A 24 -0.06 7.90 8.80
CA PHE A 24 0.59 7.03 7.81
C PHE A 24 1.55 7.83 6.92
N ASP A 25 2.64 7.18 6.48
CA ASP A 25 3.53 7.76 5.47
C ASP A 25 3.00 7.37 4.08
N VAL A 26 2.47 8.35 3.35
CA VAL A 26 1.77 8.10 2.08
C VAL A 26 2.53 8.69 0.91
N VAL A 27 2.83 7.87 -0.07
CA VAL A 27 3.68 8.23 -1.21
C VAL A 27 2.95 7.96 -2.54
N CYS A 28 3.17 8.80 -3.54
CA CYS A 28 2.60 8.56 -4.87
C CYS A 28 3.39 7.46 -5.58
N ILE A 29 2.72 6.37 -5.96
CA ILE A 29 3.36 5.17 -6.50
C ILE A 29 4.18 5.44 -7.77
N GLU A 30 3.73 6.36 -8.60
CA GLU A 30 4.36 6.65 -9.90
C GLU A 30 5.71 7.38 -9.78
N ASN A 31 5.95 8.02 -8.64
CA ASN A 31 7.16 8.80 -8.39
C ASN A 31 8.02 8.18 -7.27
N TYR A 32 7.66 7.01 -6.77
CA TYR A 32 8.28 6.38 -5.61
C TYR A 32 9.00 5.09 -5.99
N ASN A 33 10.32 5.06 -5.80
CA ASN A 33 11.19 3.95 -6.20
C ASN A 33 11.76 3.14 -5.03
N TYR A 34 11.24 3.37 -3.82
CA TYR A 34 11.67 2.68 -2.60
C TYR A 34 10.64 1.63 -2.16
N PRO A 35 11.03 0.70 -1.27
CA PRO A 35 10.13 -0.30 -0.70
C PRO A 35 8.90 0.30 -0.05
N VAL A 36 7.74 -0.31 -0.28
CA VAL A 36 6.45 0.04 0.36
C VAL A 36 5.81 -1.18 1.01
N ASP A 37 5.08 -0.95 2.10
CA ASP A 37 4.36 -1.98 2.82
C ASP A 37 3.01 -2.29 2.19
N ALA A 38 2.34 -1.26 1.66
CA ALA A 38 1.02 -1.37 1.07
C ALA A 38 0.88 -0.51 -0.18
N ILE A 39 -0.02 -0.91 -1.08
CA ILE A 39 -0.44 -0.15 -2.25
C ILE A 39 -1.95 0.00 -2.23
N ILE A 40 -2.44 1.23 -2.32
CA ILE A 40 -3.84 1.54 -2.49
C ILE A 40 -4.10 1.96 -3.94
N TYR A 41 -5.04 1.29 -4.58
CA TYR A 41 -5.47 1.57 -5.94
C TYR A 41 -7.00 1.66 -6.03
N LYS A 42 -7.53 2.10 -7.17
CA LYS A 42 -8.98 2.15 -7.42
C LYS A 42 -9.30 1.58 -8.79
N GLY A 43 -10.36 0.77 -8.85
CA GLY A 43 -10.87 0.22 -10.11
C GLY A 43 -10.59 -1.27 -10.29
N ASN A 44 -10.92 -1.76 -11.49
CA ASN A 44 -10.78 -3.18 -11.85
C ASN A 44 -9.40 -3.53 -12.43
N SER A 45 -8.61 -2.55 -12.82
CA SER A 45 -7.29 -2.75 -13.41
C SER A 45 -6.26 -1.89 -12.70
N PHE A 46 -5.40 -2.54 -11.92
CA PHE A 46 -4.20 -1.93 -11.39
C PHE A 46 -3.06 -2.20 -12.35
N ASN A 47 -2.47 -1.16 -12.92
CA ASN A 47 -1.31 -1.32 -13.80
C ASN A 47 -0.06 -1.58 -12.96
N ILE A 48 0.33 -2.85 -12.83
CA ILE A 48 1.46 -3.31 -12.02
C ILE A 48 2.81 -2.73 -12.50
N SER A 49 2.89 -2.17 -13.71
CA SER A 49 4.13 -1.58 -14.22
C SER A 49 4.68 -0.40 -13.39
N CYS A 50 3.87 0.21 -12.52
CA CYS A 50 4.32 1.23 -11.57
C CYS A 50 4.92 0.65 -10.27
N VAL A 51 4.80 -0.66 -10.02
CA VAL A 51 5.43 -1.30 -8.85
C VAL A 51 6.90 -1.54 -9.19
N SER A 52 7.77 -0.68 -8.67
CA SER A 52 9.23 -0.79 -8.84
C SER A 52 9.76 -2.16 -8.40
N ARG A 53 10.69 -2.72 -9.18
CA ARG A 53 11.45 -3.96 -8.87
C ARG A 53 12.24 -3.88 -7.55
N ASN A 54 12.43 -2.68 -6.99
CA ASN A 54 13.23 -2.44 -5.78
C ASN A 54 12.54 -2.83 -4.47
N ASN A 55 11.31 -3.37 -4.49
CA ASN A 55 10.71 -3.96 -3.29
C ASN A 55 11.35 -5.29 -2.86
N MET A 56 12.36 -5.77 -3.60
CA MET A 56 13.08 -7.00 -3.32
C MET A 56 14.43 -6.63 -2.67
N PRO A 57 14.65 -6.89 -1.36
CA PRO A 57 15.96 -6.67 -0.76
C PRO A 57 17.01 -7.56 -1.44
N GLU A 58 18.24 -7.06 -1.55
CA GLU A 58 19.37 -7.88 -1.99
C GLU A 58 19.44 -9.17 -1.17
N PHE A 59 19.79 -10.26 -1.86
CA PHE A 59 19.81 -11.64 -1.35
C PHE A 59 20.82 -11.80 -0.20
N THR A 60 20.48 -11.30 0.98
CA THR A 60 21.31 -11.38 2.18
C THR A 60 20.77 -12.50 3.07
N MET A 61 21.44 -13.64 2.94
CA MET A 61 21.54 -14.73 3.94
C MET A 61 20.23 -15.19 4.61
N GLY A 62 19.56 -16.16 3.98
CA GLY A 62 19.02 -17.33 4.70
C GLY A 62 17.66 -17.19 5.38
N LYS A 63 17.02 -16.02 5.40
CA LYS A 63 15.62 -15.88 5.82
C LYS A 63 14.84 -15.31 4.65
N ARG A 64 14.02 -16.14 3.99
CA ARG A 64 12.94 -15.67 3.12
C ARG A 64 11.93 -14.92 3.99
N ALA A 65 12.24 -13.67 4.36
CA ALA A 65 11.21 -12.74 4.76
C ALA A 65 10.35 -12.54 3.51
N GLN A 66 9.12 -13.07 3.51
CA GLN A 66 8.14 -12.80 2.47
C GLN A 66 7.84 -11.30 2.49
N TYR A 67 8.61 -10.52 1.74
CA TYR A 67 8.32 -9.13 1.45
C TYR A 67 7.25 -9.09 0.37
N GLY A 68 6.00 -9.28 0.80
CA GLY A 68 4.81 -9.05 -0.01
C GLY A 68 4.27 -7.66 0.24
N VAL A 69 3.90 -6.96 -0.84
CA VAL A 69 3.19 -5.68 -0.74
C VAL A 69 1.71 -5.95 -0.53
N PHE A 70 1.11 -5.33 0.49
CA PHE A 70 -0.31 -5.47 0.74
C PHE A 70 -1.12 -4.58 -0.20
N MET A 71 -1.89 -5.17 -1.12
CA MET A 71 -2.64 -4.42 -2.13
C MET A 71 -4.08 -4.19 -1.69
N ILE A 72 -4.56 -2.95 -1.72
CA ILE A 72 -5.92 -2.58 -1.31
C ILE A 72 -6.64 -1.90 -2.47
N ASN A 73 -7.78 -2.46 -2.88
CA ASN A 73 -8.71 -1.75 -3.75
C ASN A 73 -9.61 -0.84 -2.90
N SER A 74 -9.46 0.47 -3.08
CA SER A 74 -10.26 1.50 -2.41
C SER A 74 -11.69 1.65 -2.94
N GLN A 75 -12.04 0.98 -4.05
CA GLN A 75 -13.37 1.09 -4.63
C GLN A 75 -14.45 0.60 -3.67
N GLY A 76 -15.39 1.48 -3.33
CA GLY A 76 -16.50 1.18 -2.42
C GLY A 76 -16.09 1.05 -0.95
N LYS A 77 -14.85 1.42 -0.59
CA LYS A 77 -14.37 1.40 0.80
C LYS A 77 -14.31 2.80 1.38
N THR A 78 -14.65 2.91 2.65
CA THR A 78 -14.44 4.10 3.48
C THR A 78 -12.98 4.19 3.93
N ILE A 79 -12.58 5.38 4.37
CA ILE A 79 -11.23 5.59 4.91
C ILE A 79 -10.97 4.76 6.18
N ASP A 80 -12.00 4.58 7.02
CA ASP A 80 -11.89 3.82 8.27
C ASP A 80 -11.63 2.33 7.98
N GLU A 81 -12.32 1.77 6.98
CA GLU A 81 -12.06 0.39 6.52
C GLU A 81 -10.65 0.25 5.95
N ILE A 82 -10.19 1.21 5.15
CA ILE A 82 -8.82 1.19 4.60
C ILE A 82 -7.79 1.22 5.72
N GLU A 83 -7.99 2.07 6.74
CA GLU A 83 -7.12 2.13 7.91
C GLU A 83 -7.11 0.79 8.67
N GLU A 84 -8.27 0.18 8.90
CA GLU A 84 -8.37 -1.11 9.58
C GLU A 84 -7.63 -2.20 8.79
N MET A 85 -7.81 -2.25 7.48
CA MET A 85 -7.10 -3.17 6.58
C MET A 85 -5.58 -2.97 6.66
N LEU A 86 -5.09 -1.72 6.69
CA LEU A 86 -3.66 -1.42 6.81
C LEU A 86 -3.08 -1.87 8.16
N LYS A 87 -3.81 -1.64 9.27
CA LYS A 87 -3.37 -1.99 10.62
C LYS A 87 -3.35 -3.50 10.85
N ASN A 88 -4.38 -4.19 10.37
CA ASN A 88 -4.58 -5.62 10.62
C ASN A 88 -4.02 -6.52 9.51
N ARG A 89 -3.59 -5.94 8.38
CA ARG A 89 -3.17 -6.64 7.15
C ARG A 89 -4.17 -7.72 6.72
N CYS A 90 -5.46 -7.42 6.80
CA CYS A 90 -6.54 -8.33 6.45
C CYS A 90 -7.44 -7.72 5.36
N TYR A 91 -8.03 -8.61 4.55
CA TYR A 91 -9.08 -8.22 3.62
C TYR A 91 -10.45 -8.34 4.28
N THR A 92 -11.40 -7.57 3.78
CA THR A 92 -12.82 -7.79 4.10
C THR A 92 -13.22 -9.21 3.69
N PRO A 93 -14.04 -9.92 4.48
CA PRO A 93 -14.59 -11.22 4.11
C PRO A 93 -15.26 -11.16 2.73
N LEU A 94 -15.17 -12.25 1.99
CA LEU A 94 -15.83 -12.38 0.69
C LEU A 94 -17.33 -12.70 0.82
N PHE A 95 -17.80 -13.03 2.03
CA PHE A 95 -19.16 -13.47 2.37
C PHE A 95 -19.58 -12.93 3.74
#